data_AF-A0A9W6YMW2-F1
#
_entry.id   AF-A0A9W6YMW2-F1
#
_cell.length_a   1.000
_cell.length_b   1.000
_cell.length_c   1.000
_cell.angle_alpha   90.00
_cell.angle_beta   90.00
_cell.angle_gamma   90.00
#
_symmetry.space_group_name_H-M   'P 1'
#
loop_
_entity.id
_entity.type
_entity.pdbx_description
1 polymer ?
#
loop_
_entity_poly.entity_id
_entity_poly.type
_entity_poly.pdbx_seq_one_letter_code
_entity_poly.pdbx_strand_id
1 'polypeptide(L)'
;MEGCSGYDRESESTEAATLGQISDIESIVELPFPSLLAVPRSFQLNEDGFFKYQGRSDLKSLHDKIVNFWKNDHCVKVDIVGTIGYGKSHMLAVLVLLLLLKPIYTKYGSTPFVCYIPDFQRILFGEAAVVAILRRNIQLNMSDFSGQIHTIEDIRAVMRYHKVILVADQWNSIDGPNTECIKTWERLRSCFGTSVCVEIHGMSTNSNPHAVLPKHISQDRIIYNGGFNDDEFRVWLQHHRGIFTEHKDELALLTGKVPLLLSAFRRVYKEGDSWESVVQRVQQDAISVKNWLKLLMIFYANIDANQV
;
A
#
# COMPACT_ATOMS: atom_id res chain seq x y z
N MET A 1 -14.62 -4.40 48.38
CA MET A 1 -13.52 -4.11 47.45
C MET A 1 -14.03 -4.45 46.07
N GLU A 2 -14.72 -3.50 45.45
CA GLU A 2 -15.09 -3.55 44.04
C GLU A 2 -14.03 -2.74 43.29
N GLY A 3 -13.51 -3.28 42.20
CA GLY A 3 -12.57 -2.56 41.34
C GLY A 3 -11.96 -3.45 40.26
N CYS A 4 -12.11 -2.97 39.01
CA CYS A 4 -11.40 -3.36 37.79
C CYS A 4 -11.96 -4.55 36.97
N SER A 5 -12.97 -4.26 36.12
CA SER A 5 -13.20 -4.98 34.84
C SER A 5 -13.46 -4.02 33.67
N GLY A 6 -12.93 -2.80 33.73
CA GLY A 6 -13.27 -1.71 32.79
C GLY A 6 -12.34 -1.53 31.58
N TYR A 7 -11.14 -2.13 31.58
CA TYR A 7 -10.09 -1.77 30.61
C TYR A 7 -10.11 -2.55 29.28
N ASP A 8 -10.82 -3.68 29.20
CA ASP A 8 -10.77 -4.55 28.01
C ASP A 8 -11.93 -4.32 27.01
N ARG A 9 -13.02 -3.66 27.43
CA ARG A 9 -14.19 -3.47 26.55
C ARG A 9 -14.12 -2.24 25.64
N GLU A 10 -13.44 -1.17 26.09
CA GLU A 10 -13.30 0.05 25.29
C GLU A 10 -12.26 -0.13 24.17
N SER A 11 -11.16 -0.84 24.42
CA SER A 11 -10.13 -1.17 23.43
C SER A 11 -10.65 -2.07 22.31
N GLU A 12 -11.35 -3.17 22.63
CA GLU A 12 -11.97 -4.06 21.65
C GLU A 12 -13.04 -3.34 20.80
N SER A 13 -13.83 -2.46 21.42
CA SER A 13 -14.86 -1.68 20.70
C SER A 13 -14.26 -0.63 19.74
N THR A 14 -13.14 -0.03 20.11
CA THR A 14 -12.43 0.98 19.31
C THR A 14 -11.66 0.32 18.17
N GLU A 15 -11.06 -0.85 18.40
CA GLU A 15 -10.35 -1.63 17.40
C GLU A 15 -11.31 -2.23 16.36
N ALA A 16 -12.44 -2.80 16.81
CA ALA A 16 -13.50 -3.28 15.90
C ALA A 16 -14.14 -2.15 15.08
N ALA A 17 -14.33 -0.96 15.66
CA ALA A 17 -14.82 0.22 14.95
C ALA A 17 -13.81 0.70 13.89
N THR A 18 -12.52 0.76 14.25
CA THR A 18 -11.42 1.12 13.33
C THR A 18 -11.33 0.13 12.16
N LEU A 19 -11.49 -1.17 12.44
CA LEU A 19 -11.47 -2.24 11.45
C LEU A 19 -12.69 -2.28 10.52
N GLY A 20 -13.84 -1.78 10.97
CA GLY A 20 -15.01 -1.53 10.13
C GLY A 20 -14.79 -0.34 9.20
N GLN A 21 -14.22 0.73 9.73
CA GLN A 21 -13.93 1.96 8.98
C GLN A 21 -12.87 1.75 7.89
N ILE A 22 -11.81 0.96 8.14
CA ILE A 22 -10.75 0.70 7.15
C ILE A 22 -11.28 0.19 5.79
N SER A 23 -12.36 -0.59 5.80
CA SER A 23 -12.97 -1.16 4.58
C SER A 23 -14.15 -0.33 4.06
N ASP A 24 -14.51 0.74 4.75
CA ASP A 24 -15.59 1.65 4.36
C ASP A 24 -15.07 2.72 3.41
N ILE A 25 -15.64 2.74 2.20
CA ILE A 25 -15.31 3.68 1.13
C ILE A 25 -15.65 5.12 1.54
N GLU A 26 -16.60 5.31 2.46
CA GLU A 26 -17.01 6.63 2.94
C GLU A 26 -16.05 7.24 3.98
N SER A 27 -15.05 6.47 4.44
CA SER A 27 -14.15 6.90 5.49
C SER A 27 -12.80 7.40 4.98
N ILE A 28 -12.28 8.42 5.68
CA ILE A 28 -10.86 8.77 5.69
C ILE A 28 -10.35 8.53 7.11
N VAL A 29 -9.38 7.64 7.25
CA VAL A 29 -8.85 7.18 8.53
C VAL A 29 -7.35 7.40 8.63
N GLU A 30 -6.87 7.62 9.84
CA GLU A 30 -5.44 7.59 10.16
C GLU A 30 -5.06 6.21 10.66
N LEU A 31 -4.05 5.60 10.03
CA LEU A 31 -3.66 4.22 10.28
C LEU A 31 -2.17 4.11 10.58
N PRO A 32 -1.77 3.27 11.55
CA PRO A 32 -0.35 3.10 11.85
C PRO A 32 0.36 2.45 10.66
N PHE A 33 1.60 2.83 10.40
CA PHE A 33 2.36 2.17 9.33
C PHE A 33 2.69 0.71 9.72
N PRO A 34 2.33 -0.30 8.90
CA PRO A 34 2.40 -1.72 9.28
C PRO A 34 3.80 -2.34 9.12
N SER A 35 4.85 -1.56 9.36
CA SER A 35 6.21 -2.07 9.29
C SER A 35 7.14 -1.32 10.23
N LEU A 36 8.06 -2.06 10.85
CA LEU A 36 9.20 -1.51 11.59
C LEU A 36 10.45 -1.31 10.68
N LEU A 37 10.27 -1.44 9.37
CA LEU A 37 11.30 -1.14 8.36
C LEU A 37 11.27 0.35 7.99
N ALA A 38 12.26 0.77 7.20
CA ALA A 38 12.31 2.14 6.70
C ALA A 38 11.04 2.47 5.89
N VAL A 39 10.41 3.58 6.25
CA VAL A 39 9.17 4.03 5.61
C VAL A 39 9.48 4.53 4.19
N PRO A 40 8.77 4.06 3.16
CA PRO A 40 8.98 4.52 1.80
C PRO A 40 8.61 6.00 1.65
N ARG A 41 9.29 6.74 0.76
CA ARG A 41 9.03 8.18 0.51
C ARG A 41 7.62 8.47 0.02
N SER A 42 6.90 7.46 -0.48
CA SER A 42 5.52 7.57 -0.93
C SER A 42 4.52 7.74 0.22
N PHE A 43 4.93 7.47 1.47
CA PHE A 43 4.10 7.67 2.65
C PHE A 43 4.47 8.98 3.36
N GLN A 44 3.44 9.70 3.78
CA GLN A 44 3.57 10.85 4.68
C GLN A 44 2.99 10.43 6.02
N LEU A 45 3.86 10.26 7.02
CA LEU A 45 3.45 9.91 8.37
C LEU A 45 3.35 11.18 9.22
N ASN A 46 2.40 11.21 10.15
CA ASN A 46 2.38 12.19 11.23
C ASN A 46 3.44 11.86 12.30
N GLU A 47 3.53 12.67 13.35
CA GLU A 47 4.50 12.50 14.45
C GLU A 47 4.33 11.16 15.18
N ASP A 48 3.12 10.63 15.22
CA ASP A 48 2.77 9.35 15.85
C ASP A 48 3.01 8.13 14.95
N GLY A 49 3.47 8.34 13.70
CA GLY A 49 3.74 7.25 12.75
C GLY A 49 2.52 6.76 11.95
N PHE A 50 1.43 7.54 11.90
CA PHE A 50 0.20 7.21 11.18
C PHE A 50 0.16 7.88 9.81
N PHE A 51 -0.39 7.18 8.81
CA PHE A 51 -0.69 7.71 7.49
C PHE A 51 -2.20 7.86 7.29
N LYS A 52 -2.60 8.87 6.50
CA LYS A 52 -4.01 9.01 6.07
C LYS A 52 -4.33 8.05 4.94
N TYR A 53 -5.44 7.35 5.07
CA TYR A 53 -5.98 6.44 4.08
C TYR A 53 -7.45 6.75 3.81
N GLN A 54 -7.82 6.80 2.54
CA GLN A 54 -9.21 6.83 2.11
C GLN A 54 -9.61 5.44 1.63
N GLY A 55 -10.74 4.95 2.13
CA GLY A 55 -11.27 3.64 1.77
C GLY A 55 -11.38 3.43 0.26
N ARG A 56 -10.98 2.24 -0.20
CA ARG A 56 -11.05 1.83 -1.61
C ARG A 56 -11.94 0.62 -1.78
N SER A 57 -12.83 0.69 -2.77
CA SER A 57 -13.67 -0.45 -3.20
C SER A 57 -12.83 -1.69 -3.54
N ASP A 58 -11.70 -1.46 -4.20
CA ASP A 58 -10.74 -2.51 -4.57
C ASP A 58 -10.07 -3.19 -3.37
N LEU A 59 -9.89 -2.48 -2.24
CA LEU A 59 -9.25 -3.07 -1.06
C LEU A 59 -10.08 -4.23 -0.51
N LYS A 60 -11.41 -4.07 -0.45
CA LYS A 60 -12.31 -5.13 0.04
C LYS A 60 -12.21 -6.37 -0.85
N SER A 61 -12.29 -6.18 -2.16
CA SER A 61 -12.18 -7.26 -3.14
C SER A 61 -10.82 -7.96 -3.06
N LEU A 62 -9.73 -7.19 -2.89
CA LEU A 62 -8.39 -7.73 -2.70
C LEU A 62 -8.29 -8.55 -1.40
N HIS A 63 -8.74 -7.98 -0.27
CA HIS A 63 -8.70 -8.65 1.02
C HIS A 63 -9.47 -9.97 1.00
N ASP A 64 -10.72 -9.96 0.52
CA ASP A 64 -11.56 -11.16 0.47
C ASP A 64 -10.93 -12.26 -0.38
N LYS A 65 -10.29 -11.88 -1.49
CA LYS A 65 -9.55 -12.80 -2.36
C LYS A 65 -8.34 -13.43 -1.67
N ILE A 66 -7.52 -12.63 -0.99
CA ILE A 66 -6.35 -13.12 -0.23
C ILE A 66 -6.78 -14.04 0.91
N VAL A 67 -7.83 -13.66 1.65
CA VAL A 67 -8.40 -14.50 2.71
C VAL A 67 -8.91 -15.82 2.15
N ASN A 68 -9.54 -15.82 0.97
CA ASN A 68 -9.99 -17.04 0.33
C ASN A 68 -8.84 -17.97 -0.07
N PHE A 69 -7.75 -17.43 -0.62
CA PHE A 69 -6.55 -18.24 -0.92
C PHE A 69 -5.97 -18.87 0.35
N TRP A 70 -5.86 -18.09 1.42
CA TRP A 70 -5.37 -18.57 2.70
C TRP A 70 -6.25 -19.68 3.30
N LYS A 71 -7.56 -19.45 3.38
CA LYS A 71 -8.52 -20.40 3.99
C LYS A 71 -8.50 -21.77 3.31
N ASN A 72 -8.33 -21.77 1.98
CA ASN A 72 -8.30 -22.99 1.18
C ASN A 72 -6.92 -23.64 1.08
N ASP A 73 -5.90 -23.09 1.75
CA ASP A 73 -4.51 -23.56 1.69
C ASP A 73 -3.94 -23.57 0.27
N HIS A 74 -4.36 -22.58 -0.54
CA HIS A 74 -3.93 -22.45 -1.93
C HIS A 74 -2.63 -21.64 -1.99
N CYS A 75 -1.53 -22.32 -2.29
CA CYS A 75 -0.26 -21.64 -2.51
C CYS A 75 -0.28 -20.86 -3.84
N VAL A 76 -0.26 -19.54 -3.77
CA VAL A 76 -0.48 -18.66 -4.93
C VAL A 76 0.46 -17.45 -4.96
N LYS A 77 0.92 -17.09 -6.16
CA LYS A 77 1.54 -15.79 -6.44
C LYS A 77 0.54 -14.84 -7.10
N VAL A 78 0.37 -13.65 -6.50
CA VAL A 78 -0.55 -12.59 -6.91
C VAL A 78 0.23 -11.33 -7.30
N ASP A 79 0.14 -10.95 -8.58
CA ASP A 79 0.72 -9.69 -9.06
C ASP A 79 -0.32 -8.56 -8.98
N ILE A 80 -0.01 -7.48 -8.28
CA ILE A 80 -0.82 -6.26 -8.23
C ILE A 80 -0.14 -5.18 -9.07
N VAL A 81 -0.71 -4.91 -10.24
CA VAL A 81 -0.15 -3.99 -11.23
C VAL A 81 -1.01 -2.76 -11.32
N GLY A 82 -0.43 -1.58 -11.43
CA GLY A 82 -1.23 -0.40 -11.78
C GLY A 82 -0.47 0.89 -11.95
N THR A 83 -1.18 1.93 -12.36
CA THR A 83 -0.60 3.24 -12.63
C THR A 83 0.09 3.84 -11.40
N ILE A 84 1.13 4.66 -11.61
CA ILE A 84 1.76 5.41 -10.52
C ILE A 84 0.72 6.30 -9.89
N GLY A 85 0.71 6.37 -8.56
CA GLY A 85 -0.16 7.27 -7.84
C GLY A 85 -1.59 6.77 -7.63
N TYR A 86 -1.94 5.58 -8.14
CA TYR A 86 -3.23 4.92 -7.85
C TYR A 86 -3.47 4.69 -6.36
N GLY A 87 -2.41 4.60 -5.53
CA GLY A 87 -2.52 4.27 -4.11
C GLY A 87 -2.29 2.79 -3.77
N LYS A 88 -1.68 2.01 -4.68
CA LYS A 88 -1.37 0.58 -4.48
C LYS A 88 -0.58 0.30 -3.20
N SER A 89 0.50 1.04 -2.96
CA SER A 89 1.31 0.94 -1.75
C SER A 89 0.47 1.16 -0.49
N HIS A 90 -0.45 2.13 -0.53
CA HIS A 90 -1.36 2.39 0.59
C HIS A 90 -2.35 1.23 0.77
N MET A 91 -2.96 0.72 -0.32
CA MET A 91 -3.83 -0.46 -0.23
C MET A 91 -3.08 -1.71 0.29
N LEU A 92 -1.82 -1.92 -0.09
CA LEU A 92 -1.00 -3.02 0.41
C LEU A 92 -0.67 -2.86 1.90
N ALA A 93 -0.31 -1.66 2.33
CA ALA A 93 -0.11 -1.38 3.75
C ALA A 93 -1.41 -1.64 4.55
N VAL A 94 -2.54 -1.16 4.06
CA VAL A 94 -3.83 -1.39 4.74
C VAL A 94 -4.24 -2.86 4.72
N LEU A 95 -3.97 -3.59 3.63
CA LEU A 95 -4.16 -5.04 3.57
C LEU A 95 -3.34 -5.74 4.66
N VAL A 96 -2.08 -5.35 4.86
CA VAL A 96 -1.22 -5.92 5.91
C VAL A 96 -1.79 -5.63 7.29
N LEU A 97 -2.27 -4.40 7.55
CA LEU A 97 -2.96 -4.09 8.81
C LEU A 97 -4.19 -4.99 9.01
N LEU A 98 -5.03 -5.16 7.99
CA LEU A 98 -6.19 -6.04 8.07
C LEU A 98 -5.79 -7.49 8.38
N LEU A 99 -4.72 -8.00 7.78
CA LEU A 99 -4.24 -9.37 8.02
C LEU A 99 -3.62 -9.56 9.41
N LEU A 100 -3.00 -8.52 9.97
CA LEU A 100 -2.44 -8.54 11.33
C LEU A 100 -3.52 -8.39 12.40
N LEU A 101 -4.51 -7.53 12.16
CA LEU A 101 -5.53 -7.15 13.16
C LEU A 101 -6.80 -8.02 13.10
N LYS A 102 -7.12 -8.64 11.96
CA LYS A 102 -8.24 -9.58 11.82
C LYS A 102 -7.69 -11.00 11.70
N PRO A 103 -7.75 -11.81 12.77
CA PRO A 103 -7.31 -13.19 12.71
C PRO A 103 -8.04 -13.95 11.61
N ILE A 104 -7.27 -14.46 10.63
CA ILE A 104 -7.77 -15.38 9.62
C ILE A 104 -7.20 -16.76 9.86
N TYR A 105 -8.07 -17.76 9.81
CA TYR A 105 -7.72 -19.13 10.11
C TYR A 105 -7.85 -20.00 8.86
N THR A 106 -6.90 -20.90 8.65
CA THR A 106 -7.09 -22.00 7.69
C THR A 106 -8.15 -22.98 8.20
N LYS A 107 -8.59 -23.91 7.34
CA LYS A 107 -9.42 -25.06 7.77
C LYS A 107 -8.83 -25.89 8.92
N TYR A 108 -7.53 -25.75 9.20
CA TYR A 108 -6.83 -26.45 10.27
C TYR A 108 -6.51 -25.54 11.48
N GLY A 109 -7.07 -24.33 11.52
CA GLY A 109 -6.91 -23.41 12.65
C GLY A 109 -5.58 -22.63 12.69
N SER A 110 -4.76 -22.68 11.63
CA SER A 110 -3.50 -21.93 11.59
C SER A 110 -3.72 -20.48 11.16
N THR A 111 -3.05 -19.54 11.83
CA THR A 111 -2.98 -18.13 11.45
C THR A 111 -1.75 -17.87 10.58
N PRO A 112 -1.79 -16.86 9.69
CA PRO A 112 -0.65 -16.52 8.85
C PRO A 112 0.40 -15.76 9.64
N PHE A 113 1.67 -16.06 9.37
CA PHE A 113 2.73 -15.10 9.56
C PHE A 113 2.71 -14.10 8.40
N VAL A 114 2.42 -12.84 8.67
CA VAL A 114 2.36 -11.78 7.66
C VAL A 114 3.72 -11.11 7.55
N CYS A 115 4.44 -11.37 6.47
CA CYS A 115 5.70 -10.70 6.18
C CYS A 115 5.46 -9.53 5.21
N TYR A 116 5.68 -8.30 5.66
CA TYR A 116 5.57 -7.11 4.82
C TYR A 116 6.93 -6.47 4.53
N ILE A 117 7.14 -6.17 3.26
CA ILE A 117 8.32 -5.51 2.72
C ILE A 117 7.84 -4.28 1.91
N PRO A 118 7.87 -3.07 2.49
CA PRO A 118 7.18 -1.91 1.95
C PRO A 118 7.87 -1.23 0.76
N ASP A 119 9.16 -1.47 0.57
CA ASP A 119 9.91 -0.90 -0.56
C ASP A 119 11.08 -1.83 -0.89
N PHE A 120 10.85 -2.76 -1.82
CA PHE A 120 11.86 -3.72 -2.22
C PHE A 120 13.06 -3.06 -2.92
N GLN A 121 12.86 -1.90 -3.54
CA GLN A 121 13.91 -1.18 -4.25
C GLN A 121 15.00 -0.64 -3.30
N ARG A 122 14.63 -0.33 -2.06
CA ARG A 122 15.53 0.31 -1.07
C ARG A 122 16.03 -0.64 0.00
N ILE A 123 15.80 -1.95 -0.15
CA ILE A 123 16.34 -2.96 0.75
C ILE A 123 17.87 -2.94 0.67
N LEU A 124 18.51 -2.95 1.84
CA LEU A 124 19.96 -3.19 1.96
C LEU A 124 20.25 -4.64 1.52
N PHE A 125 21.41 -4.88 0.92
CA PHE A 125 21.75 -6.20 0.40
C PHE A 125 22.48 -7.07 1.42
N GLY A 126 22.30 -8.38 1.29
CA GLY A 126 23.06 -9.37 2.04
C GLY A 126 22.36 -9.92 3.28
N GLU A 127 23.09 -10.71 4.05
CA GLU A 127 22.54 -11.49 5.16
C GLU A 127 22.04 -10.64 6.31
N ALA A 128 22.82 -9.64 6.75
CA ALA A 128 22.42 -8.74 7.83
C ALA A 128 21.09 -8.01 7.52
N ALA A 129 20.83 -7.71 6.25
CA ALA A 129 19.57 -7.10 5.84
C ALA A 129 18.40 -8.06 5.91
N VAL A 130 18.56 -9.31 5.45
CA VAL A 130 17.54 -10.37 5.60
C VAL A 130 17.24 -10.60 7.08
N VAL A 131 18.28 -10.66 7.93
CA VAL A 131 18.11 -10.82 9.37
C VAL A 131 17.32 -9.66 9.96
N ALA A 132 17.69 -8.42 9.61
CA ALA A 132 16.97 -7.24 10.08
C ALA A 132 15.50 -7.23 9.63
N ILE A 133 15.22 -7.55 8.36
CA ILE A 133 13.87 -7.58 7.80
C ILE A 133 12.99 -8.58 8.55
N LEU A 134 13.46 -9.81 8.70
CA LEU A 134 12.66 -10.88 9.28
C LEU A 134 12.53 -10.73 10.79
N ARG A 135 13.56 -10.25 11.49
CA ARG A 135 13.46 -9.92 12.92
C ARG A 135 12.36 -8.89 13.19
N ARG A 136 12.25 -7.84 12.35
CA ARG A 136 11.18 -6.83 12.48
C ARG A 136 9.80 -7.40 12.19
N ASN A 137 9.66 -8.27 11.19
CA ASN A 137 8.39 -8.92 10.91
C ASN A 137 7.99 -9.92 12.01
N ILE A 138 8.95 -10.62 12.61
CA ILE A 138 8.70 -11.49 13.77
C ILE A 138 8.19 -10.68 14.95
N GLN A 139 8.81 -9.54 15.26
CA GLN A 139 8.34 -8.65 16.33
C GLN A 139 6.90 -8.16 16.12
N LEU A 140 6.49 -7.91 14.87
CA LEU A 140 5.13 -7.48 14.55
C LEU A 140 4.09 -8.61 14.66
N ASN A 141 4.44 -9.83 14.25
CA ASN A 141 3.52 -10.97 14.32
C ASN A 141 3.49 -11.63 15.69
N MET A 142 4.56 -11.44 16.49
CA MET A 142 4.77 -12.11 17.77
C MET A 142 5.32 -11.07 18.77
N SER A 143 4.44 -10.25 19.33
CA SER A 143 4.82 -9.16 20.26
C SER A 143 5.63 -9.65 21.46
N ASP A 144 5.35 -10.87 21.91
CA ASP A 144 5.96 -11.46 23.11
C ASP A 144 7.22 -12.28 22.80
N PHE A 145 7.68 -12.27 21.54
CA PHE A 145 8.88 -12.99 21.14
C PHE A 145 10.14 -12.38 21.79
N SER A 146 10.74 -13.12 22.71
CA SER A 146 11.95 -12.74 23.44
C SER A 146 13.22 -13.48 22.97
N GLY A 147 13.10 -14.31 21.93
CA GLY A 147 14.22 -15.06 21.38
C GLY A 147 15.28 -14.16 20.74
N GLN A 148 16.53 -14.59 20.80
CA GLN A 148 17.62 -13.89 20.11
C GLN A 148 17.68 -14.31 18.65
N ILE A 149 17.70 -13.33 17.74
CA ILE A 149 17.83 -13.54 16.29
C ILE A 149 19.05 -12.77 15.81
N HIS A 150 20.12 -13.50 15.49
CA HIS A 150 21.37 -12.92 14.99
C HIS A 150 21.74 -13.45 13.61
N THR A 151 21.24 -14.62 13.23
CA THR A 151 21.60 -15.33 12.00
C THR A 151 20.38 -15.75 11.17
N ILE A 152 20.61 -16.18 9.92
CA ILE A 152 19.57 -16.79 9.08
C ILE A 152 19.08 -18.13 9.68
N GLU A 153 19.97 -18.89 10.32
CA GLU A 153 19.63 -20.17 10.96
C GLU A 153 18.64 -19.98 12.10
N ASP A 154 18.81 -18.93 12.92
CA ASP A 154 17.85 -18.58 13.98
C ASP A 154 16.46 -18.29 13.39
N ILE A 155 16.43 -17.55 12.28
CA ILE A 155 15.19 -17.23 11.57
C ILE A 155 14.53 -18.49 11.04
N ARG A 156 15.29 -19.37 10.39
CA ARG A 156 14.75 -20.63 9.87
C ARG A 156 14.14 -21.48 10.99
N ALA A 157 14.77 -21.49 12.18
CA ALA A 157 14.24 -22.20 13.34
C ALA A 157 12.89 -21.63 13.80
N VAL A 158 12.75 -20.30 13.86
CA VAL A 158 11.48 -19.63 14.21
C VAL A 158 10.41 -19.86 13.13
N MET A 159 10.79 -19.72 11.86
CA MET A 159 9.86 -19.77 10.73
C MET A 159 9.41 -21.18 10.33
N ARG A 160 10.10 -22.24 10.79
CA ARG A 160 9.87 -23.64 10.39
C ARG A 160 8.41 -24.10 10.52
N TYR A 161 7.66 -23.55 11.48
CA TYR A 161 6.29 -23.96 11.77
C TYR A 161 5.24 -22.96 11.30
N HIS A 162 5.66 -21.89 10.62
CA HIS A 162 4.79 -20.79 10.22
C HIS A 162 4.54 -20.83 8.71
N LYS A 163 3.25 -20.83 8.34
CA LYS A 163 2.84 -20.52 6.96
C LYS A 163 2.81 -19.00 6.78
N VAL A 164 3.29 -18.54 5.63
CA VAL A 164 3.58 -17.12 5.40
C VAL A 164 2.64 -16.55 4.34
N ILE A 165 2.08 -15.38 4.63
CA ILE A 165 1.59 -14.43 3.63
C ILE A 165 2.67 -13.38 3.47
N LEU A 166 3.32 -13.35 2.30
CA LEU A 166 4.34 -12.38 1.97
C LEU A 166 3.74 -11.27 1.12
N VAL A 167 3.96 -10.03 1.52
CA VAL A 167 3.57 -8.83 0.77
C VAL A 167 4.82 -8.02 0.48
N ALA A 168 5.17 -7.86 -0.79
CA ALA A 168 6.32 -7.08 -1.22
C ALA A 168 5.89 -5.98 -2.20
N ASP A 169 6.11 -4.72 -1.83
CA ASP A 169 5.81 -3.57 -2.67
C ASP A 169 7.06 -3.08 -3.43
N GLN A 170 6.85 -2.35 -4.52
CA GLN A 170 7.89 -1.91 -5.47
C GLN A 170 8.69 -3.07 -6.10
N TRP A 171 8.03 -4.19 -6.36
CA TRP A 171 8.64 -5.43 -6.85
C TRP A 171 9.38 -5.30 -8.19
N ASN A 172 9.02 -4.30 -9.01
CA ASN A 172 9.70 -3.98 -10.27
C ASN A 172 11.23 -3.83 -10.14
N SER A 173 11.76 -3.58 -8.93
CA SER A 173 13.21 -3.49 -8.68
C SER A 173 13.98 -4.79 -8.93
N ILE A 174 13.29 -5.94 -9.00
CA ILE A 174 13.91 -7.24 -9.28
C ILE A 174 14.09 -7.48 -10.79
N ASP A 175 13.33 -6.79 -11.66
CA ASP A 175 13.38 -6.97 -13.12
C ASP A 175 14.58 -6.27 -13.80
N GLY A 176 15.47 -5.65 -13.02
CA GLY A 176 16.70 -5.03 -13.52
C GLY A 176 17.91 -5.99 -13.51
N PRO A 177 19.07 -5.60 -14.08
CA PRO A 177 20.33 -6.37 -14.00
C PRO A 177 20.91 -6.44 -12.57
N ASN A 178 20.13 -6.09 -11.54
CA ASN A 178 20.59 -5.97 -10.16
C ASN A 178 20.61 -7.36 -9.49
N THR A 179 21.70 -8.08 -9.73
CA THR A 179 21.94 -9.43 -9.19
C THR A 179 21.88 -9.49 -7.66
N GLU A 180 22.11 -8.38 -6.96
CA GLU A 180 22.06 -8.33 -5.49
C GLU A 180 20.63 -8.31 -4.93
N CYS A 181 19.67 -7.71 -5.64
CA CYS A 181 18.23 -7.80 -5.31
C CYS A 181 17.77 -9.26 -5.37
N ILE A 182 18.16 -9.96 -6.45
CA ILE A 182 17.81 -11.37 -6.68
C ILE A 182 18.41 -12.25 -5.59
N LYS A 183 19.70 -12.10 -5.27
CA LYS A 183 20.35 -12.86 -4.20
C LYS A 183 19.71 -12.61 -2.83
N THR A 184 19.36 -11.36 -2.52
CA THR A 184 18.71 -11.00 -1.25
C THR A 184 17.32 -11.62 -1.17
N TRP A 185 16.58 -11.59 -2.27
CA TRP A 185 15.30 -12.27 -2.39
C TRP A 185 15.42 -13.79 -2.20
N GLU A 186 16.36 -14.44 -2.87
CA GLU A 186 16.61 -15.89 -2.75
C GLU A 186 16.94 -16.28 -1.31
N ARG A 187 17.77 -15.48 -0.62
CA ARG A 187 18.09 -15.69 0.81
C ARG A 187 16.86 -15.56 1.68
N LEU A 188 16.06 -14.51 1.48
CA LEU A 188 14.82 -14.29 2.23
C LEU A 188 13.82 -15.44 1.98
N ARG A 189 13.64 -15.85 0.73
CA ARG A 189 12.81 -17.01 0.36
C ARG A 189 13.32 -18.30 1.01
N SER A 190 14.64 -18.49 1.08
CA SER A 190 15.25 -19.65 1.76
C SER A 190 14.99 -19.69 3.28
N CYS A 191 14.63 -18.56 3.90
CA CYS A 191 14.26 -18.52 5.31
C CYS A 191 12.85 -19.08 5.55
N PHE A 192 11.96 -18.92 4.56
CA PHE A 192 10.60 -19.43 4.62
C PHE A 192 10.48 -20.87 4.09
N GLY A 193 11.40 -21.31 3.23
CA GLY A 193 11.31 -22.61 2.57
C GLY A 193 10.07 -22.71 1.68
N THR A 194 9.34 -23.83 1.80
CA THR A 194 8.06 -24.05 1.10
C THR A 194 6.85 -23.45 1.84
N SER A 195 7.08 -22.68 2.90
CA SER A 195 6.02 -22.22 3.79
C SER A 195 5.31 -20.94 3.31
N VAL A 196 5.80 -20.31 2.24
CA VAL A 196 5.10 -19.18 1.59
C VAL A 196 3.87 -19.71 0.88
N CYS A 197 2.70 -19.41 1.45
CA CYS A 197 1.42 -19.81 0.89
C CYS A 197 0.90 -18.72 -0.05
N VAL A 198 0.83 -17.47 0.39
CA VAL A 198 0.38 -16.37 -0.48
C VAL A 198 1.51 -15.37 -0.67
N GLU A 199 1.88 -15.12 -1.92
CA GLU A 199 2.96 -14.21 -2.30
C GLU A 199 2.39 -13.05 -3.13
N ILE A 200 2.41 -11.82 -2.61
CA ILE A 200 1.80 -10.64 -3.24
C ILE A 200 2.91 -9.67 -3.70
N HIS A 201 2.90 -9.32 -4.98
CA HIS A 201 3.89 -8.42 -5.60
C HIS A 201 3.24 -7.12 -6.08
N GLY A 202 3.55 -6.00 -5.42
CA GLY A 202 3.13 -4.66 -5.83
C GLY A 202 4.03 -4.07 -6.92
N MET A 203 3.47 -3.74 -8.09
CA MET A 203 4.21 -3.36 -9.29
C MET A 203 3.59 -2.14 -9.99
N SER A 204 4.42 -1.20 -10.44
CA SER A 204 3.93 -0.05 -11.24
C SER A 204 4.07 -0.31 -12.74
N THR A 205 3.16 0.22 -13.55
CA THR A 205 3.11 0.03 -15.03
C THR A 205 4.19 0.78 -15.82
N ASN A 206 5.29 1.17 -15.19
CA ASN A 206 6.27 2.12 -15.76
C ASN A 206 7.36 1.42 -16.58
N SER A 207 7.56 0.14 -16.31
CA SER A 207 8.38 -0.76 -17.10
C SER A 207 7.50 -1.25 -18.24
N ASN A 208 7.81 -0.85 -19.47
CA ASN A 208 7.39 -1.43 -20.76
C ASN A 208 6.18 -2.40 -20.69
N PRO A 209 5.06 -2.18 -21.40
CA PRO A 209 3.94 -3.12 -21.42
C PRO A 209 4.35 -4.57 -21.76
N HIS A 210 5.48 -4.78 -22.47
CA HIS A 210 6.10 -6.09 -22.74
C HIS A 210 6.96 -6.69 -21.60
N ALA A 211 7.30 -5.92 -20.57
CA ALA A 211 7.81 -6.42 -19.29
C ALA A 211 6.63 -6.83 -18.37
N VAL A 212 5.49 -6.15 -18.52
CA VAL A 212 4.24 -6.50 -17.83
C VAL A 212 3.54 -7.71 -18.48
N LEU A 213 3.77 -8.05 -19.74
CA LEU A 213 3.17 -9.23 -20.40
C LEU A 213 4.27 -10.04 -21.09
N PRO A 214 4.47 -11.37 -20.91
CA PRO A 214 3.92 -12.38 -20.00
C PRO A 214 5.07 -13.12 -19.24
N LYS A 215 5.98 -12.38 -18.58
CA LYS A 215 7.23 -12.95 -18.04
C LYS A 215 7.16 -13.48 -16.62
N HIS A 216 6.04 -13.30 -15.91
CA HIS A 216 5.90 -13.77 -14.54
C HIS A 216 4.93 -14.96 -14.48
N ILE A 217 5.38 -16.04 -13.83
CA ILE A 217 4.59 -17.22 -13.45
C ILE A 217 3.66 -16.84 -12.28
N SER A 218 2.97 -15.70 -12.37
CA SER A 218 1.90 -15.39 -11.42
C SER A 218 0.68 -16.20 -11.82
N GLN A 219 0.09 -16.86 -10.83
CA GLN A 219 -1.12 -17.64 -11.02
C GLN A 219 -2.35 -16.73 -10.98
N ASP A 220 -2.20 -15.51 -10.44
CA ASP A 220 -3.23 -14.49 -10.43
C ASP A 220 -2.65 -13.08 -10.63
N ARG A 221 -3.40 -12.22 -11.32
CA ARG A 221 -3.03 -10.84 -11.62
C ARG A 221 -4.22 -9.92 -11.40
N ILE A 222 -3.98 -8.83 -10.69
CA ILE A 222 -4.93 -7.75 -10.45
C ILE A 222 -4.37 -6.47 -11.06
N ILE A 223 -5.18 -5.80 -11.90
CA ILE A 223 -4.77 -4.59 -12.61
C ILE A 223 -5.62 -3.41 -12.14
N TYR A 224 -4.97 -2.38 -11.63
CA TYR A 224 -5.56 -1.13 -11.19
C TYR A 224 -5.17 0.02 -12.11
N ASN A 225 -6.12 0.50 -12.91
CA ASN A 225 -5.92 1.58 -13.87
C ASN A 225 -6.83 2.76 -13.54
N GLY A 226 -6.33 3.97 -13.76
CA GLY A 226 -7.09 5.21 -13.54
C GLY A 226 -6.84 5.81 -12.16
N GLY A 227 -7.89 6.35 -11.55
CA GLY A 227 -7.88 7.00 -10.24
C GLY A 227 -9.04 6.51 -9.37
N PHE A 228 -9.52 7.35 -8.46
CA PHE A 228 -10.75 7.08 -7.72
C PHE A 228 -11.94 6.89 -8.66
N ASN A 229 -12.83 5.96 -8.31
CA ASN A 229 -14.15 5.87 -8.91
C ASN A 229 -15.03 7.08 -8.46
N ASP A 230 -16.26 7.18 -8.97
CA ASP A 230 -17.12 8.34 -8.68
C ASP A 230 -17.50 8.46 -7.19
N ASP A 231 -17.72 7.34 -6.51
CA ASP A 231 -18.03 7.33 -5.08
C ASP A 231 -16.81 7.74 -4.25
N GLU A 232 -15.65 7.16 -4.54
CA GLU A 232 -14.37 7.49 -3.90
C GLU A 232 -14.01 8.98 -4.15
N PHE A 233 -14.20 9.48 -5.36
CA PHE A 233 -13.93 10.89 -5.66
C PHE A 233 -14.91 11.83 -4.97
N ARG A 234 -16.20 11.46 -4.86
CA ARG A 234 -17.18 12.20 -4.06
C ARG A 234 -16.74 12.30 -2.60
N VAL A 235 -16.29 11.21 -2.00
CA VAL A 235 -15.80 11.19 -0.61
C VAL A 235 -14.56 12.07 -0.46
N TRP A 236 -13.65 12.03 -1.43
CA TRP A 236 -12.48 12.91 -1.43
C TRP A 236 -12.90 14.39 -1.44
N LEU A 237 -13.86 14.79 -2.30
CA LEU A 237 -14.38 16.15 -2.36
C LEU A 237 -15.08 16.59 -1.07
N GLN A 238 -15.83 15.69 -0.41
CA GLN A 238 -16.51 16.00 0.85
C GLN A 238 -15.55 16.38 1.98
N HIS A 239 -14.33 15.84 1.96
CA HIS A 239 -13.27 16.14 2.92
C HIS A 239 -12.36 17.30 2.48
N HIS A 240 -12.43 17.68 1.20
CA HIS A 240 -11.66 18.76 0.59
C HIS A 240 -12.61 19.77 -0.08
N ARG A 241 -13.52 20.36 0.71
CA ARG A 241 -14.55 21.29 0.20
C ARG A 241 -13.98 22.63 -0.25
N GLY A 242 -14.87 23.47 -0.78
CA GLY A 242 -14.54 24.79 -1.30
C GLY A 242 -14.16 24.70 -2.78
N ILE A 243 -13.01 25.27 -3.13
CA ILE A 243 -12.59 25.42 -4.54
C ILE A 243 -12.54 24.10 -5.32
N PHE A 244 -12.20 22.99 -4.65
CA PHE A 244 -12.17 21.68 -5.32
C PHE A 244 -13.57 21.17 -5.67
N THR A 245 -14.59 21.51 -4.87
CA THR A 245 -15.99 21.16 -5.17
C THR A 245 -16.56 22.04 -6.27
N GLU A 246 -16.21 23.34 -6.26
CA GLU A 246 -16.59 24.30 -7.30
C GLU A 246 -16.00 23.92 -8.67
N HIS A 247 -14.75 23.46 -8.70
CA HIS A 247 -14.02 23.07 -9.91
C HIS A 247 -13.90 21.54 -10.08
N LYS A 248 -14.86 20.76 -9.56
CA LYS A 248 -14.77 19.29 -9.52
C LYS A 248 -14.56 18.63 -10.88
N ASP A 249 -15.19 19.15 -11.93
CA ASP A 249 -15.19 18.53 -13.26
C ASP A 249 -13.83 18.78 -13.95
N GLU A 250 -13.31 19.99 -13.81
CA GLU A 250 -11.96 20.32 -14.26
C GLU A 250 -10.90 19.56 -13.47
N LEU A 251 -11.02 19.51 -12.13
CA LEU A 251 -10.12 18.72 -11.29
C LEU A 251 -10.11 17.25 -11.71
N ALA A 252 -11.29 16.66 -11.96
CA ALA A 252 -11.40 15.27 -12.42
C ALA A 252 -10.73 15.05 -13.77
N LEU A 253 -10.91 15.99 -14.71
CA LEU A 253 -10.32 15.92 -16.04
C LEU A 253 -8.80 16.06 -16.01
N LEU A 254 -8.27 17.00 -15.21
CA LEU A 254 -6.84 17.21 -15.04
C LEU A 254 -6.15 16.05 -14.35
N THR A 255 -6.79 15.48 -13.33
CA THR A 255 -6.18 14.47 -12.47
C THR A 255 -6.46 13.05 -12.91
N GLY A 256 -7.48 12.81 -13.76
CA GLY A 256 -8.06 11.48 -13.94
C GLY A 256 -8.51 10.86 -12.61
N LYS A 257 -8.80 11.69 -11.60
CA LYS A 257 -9.09 11.33 -10.20
C LYS A 257 -7.96 10.55 -9.51
N VAL A 258 -6.72 10.63 -10.01
CA VAL A 258 -5.60 9.87 -9.45
C VAL A 258 -5.20 10.44 -8.09
N PRO A 259 -5.14 9.62 -7.02
CA PRO A 259 -4.91 10.11 -5.65
C PRO A 259 -3.63 10.94 -5.47
N LEU A 260 -2.52 10.52 -6.07
CA LEU A 260 -1.26 11.28 -6.00
C LEU A 260 -1.40 12.71 -6.56
N LEU A 261 -2.21 12.85 -7.60
CA LEU A 261 -2.38 14.09 -8.34
C LEU A 261 -3.36 15.00 -7.62
N LEU A 262 -4.46 14.43 -7.10
CA LEU A 262 -5.36 15.10 -6.17
C LEU A 262 -4.62 15.63 -4.93
N SER A 263 -3.70 14.85 -4.36
CA SER A 263 -2.87 15.27 -3.23
C SER A 263 -1.91 16.40 -3.59
N ALA A 264 -1.41 16.47 -4.83
CA ALA A 264 -0.58 17.59 -5.28
C ALA A 264 -1.37 18.91 -5.29
N PHE A 265 -2.60 18.90 -5.81
CA PHE A 265 -3.52 20.04 -5.75
C PHE A 265 -3.81 20.46 -4.31
N ARG A 266 -4.12 19.50 -3.43
CA ARG A 266 -4.37 19.79 -2.02
C ARG A 266 -3.16 20.41 -1.31
N ARG A 267 -1.95 19.91 -1.61
CA ARG A 267 -0.72 20.37 -0.96
C ARG A 267 -0.38 21.83 -1.28
N VAL A 268 -0.62 22.28 -2.51
CA VAL A 268 -0.27 23.64 -2.92
C VAL A 268 -1.36 24.68 -2.63
N TYR A 269 -2.59 24.22 -2.34
CA TYR A 269 -3.70 25.08 -2.00
C TYR A 269 -3.53 25.74 -0.63
N LYS A 270 -3.80 27.03 -0.57
CA LYS A 270 -3.95 27.85 0.62
C LYS A 270 -5.32 28.51 0.60
N GLU A 271 -5.86 28.76 1.79
CA GLU A 271 -7.17 29.40 1.93
C GLU A 271 -7.17 30.78 1.25
N GLY A 272 -8.21 31.05 0.46
CA GLY A 272 -8.35 32.28 -0.32
C GLY A 272 -7.68 32.29 -1.70
N ASP A 273 -6.99 31.21 -2.08
CA ASP A 273 -6.40 31.10 -3.42
C ASP A 273 -7.47 31.00 -4.53
N SER A 274 -7.20 31.58 -5.71
CA SER A 274 -7.99 31.31 -6.92
C SER A 274 -7.61 29.97 -7.54
N TRP A 275 -8.51 29.38 -8.32
CA TRP A 275 -8.30 28.07 -8.92
C TRP A 275 -7.10 28.07 -9.89
N GLU A 276 -6.98 29.13 -10.69
CA GLU A 276 -5.88 29.35 -11.64
C GLU A 276 -4.54 29.40 -10.91
N SER A 277 -4.49 30.07 -9.75
CA SER A 277 -3.27 30.16 -8.95
C SER A 277 -2.84 28.80 -8.37
N VAL A 278 -3.80 27.94 -8.01
CA VAL A 278 -3.55 26.56 -7.55
C VAL A 278 -3.01 25.73 -8.71
N VAL A 279 -3.67 25.77 -9.87
CA VAL A 279 -3.25 25.07 -11.09
C VAL A 279 -1.83 25.48 -11.48
N GLN A 280 -1.52 26.78 -11.53
CA GLN A 280 -0.20 27.28 -11.88
C GLN A 280 0.88 26.77 -10.92
N ARG A 281 0.60 26.73 -9.62
CA ARG A 281 1.55 26.19 -8.63
C ARG A 281 1.73 24.68 -8.77
N VAL A 282 0.68 23.92 -9.09
CA VAL A 282 0.83 22.50 -9.43
C VAL A 282 1.72 22.34 -10.67
N GLN A 283 1.51 23.13 -11.73
CA GLN A 283 2.33 23.07 -12.96
C GLN A 283 3.81 23.35 -12.70
N GLN A 284 4.12 24.27 -11.78
CA GLN A 284 5.48 24.64 -11.40
C GLN A 284 6.14 23.62 -10.44
N ASP A 285 5.36 22.74 -9.81
CA ASP A 285 5.87 21.74 -8.88
C ASP A 285 6.57 20.57 -9.61
N ALA A 286 7.86 20.75 -9.86
CA ALA A 286 8.72 19.78 -10.55
C ALA A 286 8.77 18.37 -9.89
N ILE A 287 8.42 18.25 -8.60
CA ILE A 287 8.43 16.97 -7.87
C ILE A 287 7.26 16.09 -8.30
N SER A 288 6.12 16.69 -8.66
CA SER A 288 4.89 15.97 -9.01
C SER A 288 4.70 15.81 -10.52
N VAL A 289 5.39 16.63 -11.34
CA VAL A 289 4.86 17.03 -12.65
C VAL A 289 5.66 16.59 -13.90
N LYS A 290 6.67 15.72 -13.78
CA LYS A 290 7.59 15.41 -14.90
C LYS A 290 6.93 14.95 -16.22
N ASN A 291 5.74 14.34 -16.18
CA ASN A 291 4.92 13.99 -17.36
C ASN A 291 3.60 14.80 -17.47
N TRP A 292 3.29 15.59 -16.46
CA TRP A 292 2.02 16.29 -16.28
C TRP A 292 1.97 17.65 -16.95
N LEU A 293 3.11 18.35 -16.99
CA LEU A 293 3.22 19.67 -17.59
C LEU A 293 2.72 19.64 -19.04
N LYS A 294 3.05 18.57 -19.78
CA LYS A 294 2.61 18.35 -21.15
C LYS A 294 1.09 18.15 -21.30
N LEU A 295 0.45 17.42 -20.38
CA LEU A 295 -1.00 17.18 -20.43
C LEU A 295 -1.80 18.43 -20.04
N LEU A 296 -1.35 19.16 -19.02
CA LEU A 296 -1.93 20.44 -18.60
C LEU A 296 -1.81 21.50 -19.70
N MET A 297 -0.65 21.61 -20.35
CA MET A 297 -0.47 22.54 -21.47
C MET A 297 -1.42 22.25 -22.65
N ILE A 298 -1.63 20.97 -22.99
CA ILE A 298 -2.59 20.60 -24.05
C ILE A 298 -4.01 20.97 -23.65
N PHE A 299 -4.39 20.71 -22.39
CA PHE A 299 -5.73 21.00 -21.90
C PHE A 299 -6.05 22.51 -21.93
N TYR A 300 -5.18 23.34 -21.36
CA TYR A 300 -5.41 24.80 -21.34
C TYR A 300 -5.29 25.42 -22.73
N ALA A 301 -4.37 24.94 -23.58
CA ALA A 301 -4.33 25.39 -24.98
C ALA A 301 -5.63 25.08 -25.76
N ASN A 302 -6.30 23.96 -25.45
CA ASN A 302 -7.58 23.61 -26.05
C ASN A 302 -8.76 24.40 -25.46
N ILE A 303 -8.68 24.87 -24.21
CA ILE A 303 -9.68 25.79 -23.65
C ILE A 303 -9.55 27.16 -24.28
N ASP A 304 -8.33 27.70 -24.37
CA ASP A 304 -8.07 29.01 -24.96
C ASP A 304 -8.48 29.06 -26.44
N ALA A 305 -8.30 27.96 -27.18
CA ALA A 305 -8.73 27.84 -28.58
C ALA A 305 -10.26 27.78 -28.77
N ASN A 306 -11.03 27.42 -27.73
CA ASN A 306 -12.49 27.33 -27.78
C ASN A 306 -13.20 28.58 -27.19
N GLN A 307 -12.44 29.62 -26.83
CA GLN A 307 -12.95 30.91 -26.37
C GLN A 307 -12.85 32.03 -27.43
N VAL A 308 -12.63 31.69 -28.71
CA VAL A 308 -12.61 32.62 -29.86
C VAL A 308 -13.80 32.38 -30.78
#